data_AF-A0A4Y9ZXV9-F1
#
_entry.id   AF-A0A4Y9ZXV9-F1
#
_cell.length_a   1.000
_cell.length_b   1.000
_cell.length_c   1.000
_cell.angle_alpha   90.00
_cell.angle_beta   90.00
_cell.angle_gamma   90.00
#
_symmetry.space_group_name_H-M   'P 1'
#
loop_
_entity.id
_entity.type
_entity.pdbx_description
1 polymer ?
#
loop_
_entity_poly.entity_id
_entity_poly.type
_entity_poly.pdbx_seq_one_letter_code
_entity_poly.pdbx_strand_id
1 'polypeptide(L)'
;TIFRNKDDKKGQQDSLKFYLQEELGYVVDSLEMSNTRYQSHCRASAELLVNWKLYVDYLLQAKDRKEKRTFTNLELNVYKALHDILTITELCVLTLYSQSISHPYLREVRSADQKHTNVLDLGPLHEKVIAHCRKIIENSDILLASDATHEEGTLDGQNWERPEAFYVVQKLKGDLPHLSNVLVAFFEGALETWERFVKEYMTDGSFASLTPSLCAQAWMQATNDDNEGTLGSY
;
A
#
# COMPACT_ATOMS: atom_id res chain seq x y z
N THR A 1 -0.65 14.58 7.46
CA THR A 1 -0.28 15.33 6.23
C THR A 1 -1.21 16.54 6.09
N ILE A 2 -1.07 17.40 5.08
CA ILE A 2 -2.05 18.50 4.89
C ILE A 2 -3.46 17.99 4.55
N PHE A 3 -3.53 16.88 3.83
CA PHE A 3 -4.78 16.24 3.42
C PHE A 3 -5.48 15.46 4.54
N ARG A 4 -4.78 15.26 5.67
CA ARG A 4 -5.32 14.68 6.92
C ARG A 4 -4.44 15.13 8.08
N ASN A 5 -4.80 16.26 8.68
CA ASN A 5 -4.10 16.88 9.81
C ASN A 5 -4.97 16.75 11.06
N LYS A 6 -4.36 16.51 12.22
CA LYS A 6 -5.08 16.47 13.51
C LYS A 6 -5.63 17.84 13.92
N ASP A 7 -4.99 18.91 13.42
CA ASP A 7 -5.43 20.28 13.61
C ASP A 7 -6.32 20.68 12.43
N ASP A 8 -7.64 20.66 12.65
CA ASP A 8 -8.65 20.97 11.62
C ASP A 8 -8.48 22.36 11.00
N LYS A 9 -7.83 23.30 11.71
CA LYS A 9 -7.55 24.64 11.19
C LYS A 9 -6.41 24.66 10.17
N LYS A 10 -5.57 23.62 10.17
CA LYS A 10 -4.44 23.45 9.24
C LYS A 10 -4.69 22.36 8.21
N GLY A 11 -5.61 21.44 8.51
CA GLY A 11 -6.03 20.38 7.62
C GLY A 11 -6.87 20.92 6.47
N GLN A 12 -6.79 20.20 5.35
CA GLN A 12 -7.56 20.47 4.14
C GLN A 12 -8.38 19.24 3.74
N GLN A 13 -8.68 18.37 4.70
CA GLN A 13 -9.30 17.08 4.45
C GLN A 13 -10.69 17.24 3.83
N ASP A 14 -11.58 17.99 4.47
CA ASP A 14 -12.97 18.10 4.01
C ASP A 14 -13.08 18.89 2.72
N SER A 15 -12.31 19.99 2.60
CA SER A 15 -12.28 20.78 1.37
C SER A 15 -11.72 19.99 0.19
N LEU A 16 -10.70 19.15 0.40
CA LEU A 16 -10.20 18.24 -0.63
C LEU A 16 -11.24 17.18 -0.98
N LYS A 17 -11.92 16.58 0.01
CA LYS A 17 -12.97 15.58 -0.25
C LYS A 17 -14.08 16.13 -1.12
N PHE A 18 -14.58 17.34 -0.82
CA PHE A 18 -15.60 17.99 -1.64
C PHE A 18 -15.11 18.28 -3.04
N TYR A 19 -13.88 18.78 -3.19
CA TYR A 19 -13.27 19.03 -4.50
C TYR A 19 -13.15 17.74 -5.32
N LEU A 20 -12.60 16.67 -4.75
CA LEU A 20 -12.48 15.38 -5.45
C LEU A 20 -13.84 14.78 -5.79
N GLN A 21 -14.83 14.92 -4.91
CA GLN A 21 -16.20 14.46 -5.19
C GLN A 21 -16.84 15.22 -6.35
N GLU A 22 -16.61 16.53 -6.43
CA GLU A 22 -17.10 17.36 -7.53
C GLU A 22 -16.45 16.96 -8.87
N GLU A 23 -15.14 16.72 -8.88
CA GLU A 23 -14.39 16.39 -10.10
C GLU A 23 -14.57 14.93 -10.56
N LEU A 24 -14.68 13.99 -9.63
CA LEU A 24 -14.76 12.55 -9.93
C LEU A 24 -16.20 12.02 -9.96
N GLY A 25 -17.16 12.75 -9.39
CA GLY A 25 -18.57 12.34 -9.29
C GLY A 25 -18.86 11.30 -8.21
N TYR A 26 -17.88 10.94 -7.38
CA TYR A 26 -18.04 10.01 -6.25
C TYR A 26 -17.15 10.42 -5.09
N VAL A 27 -17.51 9.97 -3.88
CA VAL A 27 -16.73 10.28 -2.68
C VAL A 27 -15.44 9.45 -2.67
N VAL A 28 -14.30 10.13 -2.68
CA VAL A 28 -13.01 9.52 -2.41
C VAL A 28 -12.80 9.47 -0.91
N ASP A 29 -12.57 8.27 -0.38
CA ASP A 29 -12.22 8.14 1.03
C ASP A 29 -10.82 8.71 1.25
N SER A 30 -10.69 9.67 2.17
CA SER A 30 -9.43 10.41 2.36
C SER A 30 -8.29 9.47 2.70
N LEU A 31 -7.10 9.74 2.16
CA LEU A 31 -5.82 9.10 2.47
C LEU A 31 -5.66 8.88 3.99
N GLU A 32 -6.07 7.71 4.49
CA GLU A 32 -6.03 7.39 5.92
C GLU A 32 -4.61 7.05 6.35
N MET A 33 -3.80 8.08 6.51
CA MET A 33 -2.39 7.97 6.87
C MET A 33 -2.11 8.08 8.36
N SER A 34 -3.09 8.54 9.15
CA SER A 34 -2.89 8.85 10.58
C SER A 34 -3.10 7.65 11.50
N ASN A 35 -3.92 6.70 11.08
CA ASN A 35 -4.04 5.40 11.72
C ASN A 35 -3.04 4.50 10.99
N THR A 36 -2.02 3.98 11.68
CA THR A 36 -1.02 3.05 11.12
C THR A 36 -1.65 1.69 10.84
N ARG A 37 -2.73 1.68 10.07
CA ARG A 37 -3.36 0.47 9.54
C ARG A 37 -2.42 -0.10 8.49
N TYR A 38 -2.34 -1.43 8.46
CA TYR A 38 -1.61 -2.15 7.42
C TYR A 38 -2.05 -1.64 6.04
N GLN A 39 -1.09 -1.35 5.14
CA GLN A 39 -1.27 -0.78 3.79
C GLN A 39 -1.65 0.70 3.67
N SER A 40 -1.79 1.48 4.74
CA SER A 40 -2.21 2.90 4.63
C SER A 40 -1.36 3.69 3.63
N HIS A 41 -0.03 3.58 3.73
CA HIS A 41 0.94 4.21 2.82
C HIS A 41 0.81 3.74 1.38
N CYS A 42 0.60 2.45 1.17
CA CYS A 42 0.41 1.85 -0.14
C CYS A 42 -0.87 2.36 -0.81
N ARG A 43 -2.00 2.34 -0.09
CA ARG A 43 -3.29 2.84 -0.58
C ARG A 43 -3.24 4.31 -0.92
N ALA A 44 -2.60 5.11 -0.08
CA ALA A 44 -2.46 6.53 -0.33
C ALA A 44 -1.56 6.84 -1.53
N SER A 45 -0.51 6.04 -1.74
CA SER A 45 0.36 6.19 -2.91
C SER A 45 -0.41 5.91 -4.20
N ALA A 46 -1.18 4.81 -4.23
CA ALA A 46 -2.02 4.46 -5.38
C ALA A 46 -3.05 5.57 -5.68
N GLU A 47 -3.73 6.05 -4.65
CA GLU A 47 -4.74 7.10 -4.80
C GLU A 47 -4.15 8.42 -5.30
N LEU A 48 -3.02 8.82 -4.71
CA LEU A 48 -2.32 10.04 -5.08
C LEU A 48 -1.83 10.00 -6.52
N LEU A 49 -1.33 8.85 -7.00
CA LEU A 49 -0.90 8.69 -8.39
C LEU A 49 -2.06 8.73 -9.37
N VAL A 50 -3.15 8.02 -9.07
CA VAL A 50 -4.35 7.98 -9.94
C VAL A 50 -4.93 9.37 -10.14
N ASN A 51 -5.03 10.15 -9.06
CA ASN A 51 -5.63 11.47 -9.07
C ASN A 51 -4.60 12.61 -9.03
N TRP A 52 -3.34 12.35 -9.39
CA TRP A 52 -2.21 13.27 -9.20
C TRP A 52 -2.50 14.69 -9.68
N LYS A 53 -3.03 14.84 -10.90
CA LYS A 53 -3.35 16.17 -11.46
C LYS A 53 -4.38 16.92 -10.62
N LEU A 54 -5.42 16.24 -10.14
CA LEU A 54 -6.43 16.85 -9.27
C LEU A 54 -5.82 17.32 -7.95
N TYR A 55 -4.89 16.56 -7.37
CA TYR A 55 -4.17 17.00 -6.16
C TYR A 55 -3.31 18.25 -6.41
N VAL A 56 -2.66 18.34 -7.57
CA VAL A 56 -1.88 19.54 -7.96
C VAL A 56 -2.80 20.74 -8.18
N ASP A 57 -3.87 20.57 -8.94
CA ASP A 57 -4.84 21.62 -9.25
C ASP A 57 -5.54 22.12 -7.98
N TYR A 58 -5.89 21.20 -7.08
CA TYR A 58 -6.42 21.52 -5.76
C TYR A 58 -5.48 22.42 -4.96
N LEU A 59 -4.19 22.09 -4.89
CA LEU A 59 -3.20 22.91 -4.16
C LEU A 59 -3.07 24.30 -4.77
N LEU A 60 -3.11 24.42 -6.10
CA LEU A 60 -3.10 25.71 -6.79
C LEU A 60 -4.34 26.54 -6.45
N GLN A 61 -5.53 25.94 -6.48
CA GLN A 61 -6.77 26.61 -6.06
C GLN A 61 -6.72 27.02 -4.58
N ALA A 62 -6.24 26.14 -3.71
CA ALA A 62 -6.10 26.43 -2.28
C ALA A 62 -5.15 27.61 -2.02
N LYS A 63 -4.08 27.73 -2.81
CA LYS A 63 -3.19 28.90 -2.81
C LYS A 63 -3.93 30.15 -3.29
N ASP A 64 -4.61 30.10 -4.43
CA ASP A 64 -5.21 31.28 -5.07
C ASP A 64 -6.41 31.85 -4.30
N ARG A 65 -7.12 31.01 -3.53
CA ARG A 65 -8.20 31.43 -2.62
C ARG A 65 -7.72 32.25 -1.42
N LYS A 66 -6.42 32.25 -1.11
CA LYS A 66 -5.87 33.01 0.02
C LYS A 66 -5.65 34.45 -0.35
N GLU A 67 -5.83 35.35 0.62
CA GLU A 67 -5.57 36.79 0.46
C GLU A 67 -4.16 37.07 -0.09
N LYS A 68 -3.14 36.43 0.48
CA LYS A 68 -1.74 36.60 0.05
C LYS A 68 -1.37 35.81 -1.21
N ARG A 69 -2.23 34.87 -1.65
CA ARG A 69 -1.99 33.97 -2.80
C ARG A 69 -0.65 33.22 -2.76
N THR A 70 -0.21 32.85 -1.57
CA THR A 70 1.03 32.11 -1.33
C THR A 70 0.75 30.76 -0.70
N PHE A 71 1.57 29.76 -1.03
CA PHE A 71 1.56 28.49 -0.31
C PHE A 71 1.97 28.68 1.15
N THR A 72 1.39 27.89 2.06
CA THR A 72 2.02 27.61 3.35
C THR A 72 3.24 26.71 3.16
N ASN A 73 4.14 26.65 4.15
CA ASN A 73 5.29 25.74 4.08
C ASN A 73 4.87 24.28 3.84
N LEU A 74 3.77 23.83 4.45
CA LEU A 74 3.29 22.46 4.30
C LEU A 74 2.73 22.20 2.90
N GLU A 75 1.94 23.13 2.35
CA GLU A 75 1.46 23.04 0.96
C GLU A 75 2.60 23.05 -0.04
N LEU A 76 3.57 23.95 0.16
CA LEU A 76 4.71 24.07 -0.73
C LEU A 76 5.54 22.77 -0.74
N ASN A 77 5.73 22.15 0.42
CA ASN A 77 6.45 20.88 0.51
C ASN A 77 5.69 19.77 -0.24
N VAL A 78 4.38 19.66 -0.06
CA VAL A 78 3.57 18.68 -0.79
C VAL A 78 3.56 18.97 -2.29
N TYR A 79 3.37 20.23 -2.69
CA TYR A 79 3.38 20.64 -4.08
C TYR A 79 4.72 20.32 -4.75
N LYS A 80 5.85 20.61 -4.10
CA LYS A 80 7.20 20.26 -4.58
C LYS A 80 7.37 18.75 -4.70
N ALA A 81 6.93 17.99 -3.69
CA ALA A 81 7.00 16.52 -3.69
C ALA A 81 6.19 15.93 -4.86
N LEU A 82 5.03 16.50 -5.19
CA LEU A 82 4.23 16.12 -6.37
C LEU A 82 4.85 16.53 -7.72
N HIS A 83 6.00 17.20 -7.74
CA HIS A 83 6.75 17.50 -8.96
C HIS A 83 8.16 16.89 -8.93
N ASP A 84 8.50 16.17 -7.86
CA ASP A 84 9.81 15.59 -7.66
C ASP A 84 9.84 14.15 -8.18
N ILE A 85 10.69 13.88 -9.17
CA ILE A 85 10.79 12.59 -9.86
C ILE A 85 11.11 11.46 -8.88
N LEU A 86 11.96 11.70 -7.88
CA LEU A 86 12.34 10.69 -6.90
C LEU A 86 11.16 10.32 -6.00
N THR A 87 10.43 11.31 -5.50
CA THR A 87 9.19 11.08 -4.74
C THR A 87 8.17 10.29 -5.55
N ILE A 88 7.94 10.67 -6.82
CA ILE A 88 7.01 9.95 -7.70
C ILE A 88 7.48 8.51 -7.94
N THR A 89 8.79 8.29 -8.05
CA THR A 89 9.38 6.95 -8.16
C THR A 89 9.04 6.10 -6.92
N GLU A 90 9.22 6.63 -5.71
CA GLU A 90 8.87 5.93 -4.48
C GLU A 90 7.36 5.63 -4.38
N LEU A 91 6.49 6.57 -4.77
CA LEU A 91 5.04 6.33 -4.81
C LEU A 91 4.67 5.22 -5.80
N CYS A 92 5.34 5.15 -6.95
CA CYS A 92 5.14 4.07 -7.93
C CYS A 92 5.54 2.72 -7.34
N VAL A 93 6.68 2.64 -6.64
CA VAL A 93 7.14 1.41 -5.99
C VAL A 93 6.18 0.95 -4.89
N LEU A 94 5.72 1.86 -4.03
CA LEU A 94 4.70 1.54 -3.01
C LEU A 94 3.39 1.06 -3.64
N THR A 95 2.99 1.65 -4.76
CA THR A 95 1.81 1.23 -5.51
C THR A 95 2.00 -0.17 -6.09
N LEU A 96 3.14 -0.45 -6.73
CA LEU A 96 3.44 -1.78 -7.26
C LEU A 96 3.46 -2.84 -6.16
N TYR A 97 4.12 -2.58 -5.03
CA TYR A 97 4.13 -3.48 -3.87
C TYR A 97 2.71 -3.70 -3.30
N SER A 98 1.86 -2.67 -3.32
CA SER A 98 0.47 -2.80 -2.92
C SER A 98 -0.28 -3.83 -3.76
N GLN A 99 -0.12 -3.74 -5.08
CA GLN A 99 -0.83 -4.55 -6.05
C GLN A 99 -0.27 -5.97 -6.14
N SER A 100 1.04 -6.14 -6.02
CA SER A 100 1.70 -7.45 -6.18
C SER A 100 1.75 -8.28 -4.90
N ILE A 101 1.89 -7.67 -3.73
CA ILE A 101 2.07 -8.37 -2.46
C ILE A 101 0.94 -8.05 -1.50
N SER A 102 0.74 -6.77 -1.17
CA SER A 102 -0.03 -6.41 0.00
C SER A 102 -1.51 -6.79 -0.14
N HIS A 103 -2.16 -6.39 -1.24
CA HIS A 103 -3.57 -6.69 -1.48
C HIS A 103 -3.82 -8.21 -1.62
N PRO A 104 -3.07 -8.94 -2.46
CA PRO A 104 -3.12 -10.41 -2.52
C PRO A 104 -2.93 -11.09 -1.16
N TYR A 105 -1.92 -10.68 -0.38
CA TYR A 105 -1.66 -11.25 0.94
C TYR A 105 -2.86 -11.08 1.87
N LEU A 106 -3.45 -9.86 1.92
CA LEU A 106 -4.66 -9.64 2.71
C LEU A 106 -5.85 -10.44 2.18
N ARG A 107 -5.96 -10.68 0.87
CA ARG A 107 -7.05 -11.47 0.29
C ARG A 107 -6.95 -12.93 0.73
N GLU A 108 -5.75 -13.51 0.73
CA GLU A 108 -5.53 -14.88 1.24
C GLU A 108 -5.77 -14.95 2.76
N VAL A 109 -5.23 -14.00 3.52
CA VAL A 109 -5.41 -13.91 4.98
C VAL A 109 -6.86 -13.62 5.40
N ARG A 110 -7.65 -12.93 4.57
CA ARG A 110 -9.07 -12.59 4.80
C ARG A 110 -10.06 -13.48 4.06
N SER A 111 -9.59 -14.55 3.43
CA SER A 111 -10.46 -15.49 2.72
C SER A 111 -11.50 -16.10 3.66
N ALA A 112 -12.60 -16.63 3.11
CA ALA A 112 -13.75 -17.13 3.87
C ALA A 112 -13.41 -18.18 4.95
N ASP A 113 -12.21 -18.79 4.85
CA ASP A 113 -11.65 -19.73 5.80
C ASP A 113 -11.09 -19.06 7.08
N GLN A 114 -11.14 -17.73 7.22
CA GLN A 114 -10.69 -17.00 8.42
C GLN A 114 -11.25 -17.54 9.75
N LYS A 115 -12.46 -18.11 9.75
CA LYS A 115 -13.04 -18.74 10.95
C LYS A 115 -12.35 -20.04 11.36
N HIS A 116 -11.56 -20.62 10.46
CA HIS A 116 -10.93 -21.93 10.58
C HIS A 116 -9.41 -21.89 10.40
N THR A 117 -8.83 -20.81 9.86
CA THR A 117 -7.39 -20.64 9.71
C THR A 117 -6.77 -20.06 10.98
N ASN A 118 -5.93 -20.85 11.65
CA ASN A 118 -5.11 -20.36 12.74
C ASN A 118 -3.96 -19.50 12.16
N VAL A 119 -3.61 -18.39 12.82
CA VAL A 119 -2.45 -17.58 12.43
C VAL A 119 -1.17 -18.40 12.32
N LEU A 120 -1.02 -19.42 13.16
CA LEU A 120 0.13 -20.34 13.18
C LEU A 120 0.27 -21.17 11.90
N ASP A 121 -0.81 -21.32 11.12
CA ASP A 121 -0.84 -22.08 9.87
C ASP A 121 -0.49 -21.22 8.64
N LEU A 122 -0.10 -19.95 8.82
CA LEU A 122 0.24 -19.04 7.71
C LEU A 122 1.64 -19.29 7.09
N GLY A 123 2.43 -20.21 7.63
CA GLY A 123 3.77 -20.52 7.14
C GLY A 123 3.87 -20.72 5.62
N PRO A 124 3.01 -21.55 4.98
CA PRO A 124 3.02 -21.72 3.53
C PRO A 124 2.72 -20.43 2.75
N LEU A 125 1.85 -19.56 3.26
CA LEU A 125 1.59 -18.25 2.62
C LEU A 125 2.82 -17.34 2.71
N HIS A 126 3.49 -17.33 3.86
CA HIS A 126 4.72 -16.57 4.07
C HIS A 126 5.86 -17.04 3.15
N GLU A 127 6.00 -18.35 2.94
CA GLU A 127 6.94 -18.91 1.97
C GLU A 127 6.63 -18.45 0.54
N LYS A 128 5.35 -18.41 0.14
CA LYS A 128 4.94 -17.85 -1.16
C LYS A 128 5.33 -16.37 -1.29
N VAL A 129 5.12 -15.56 -0.24
CA VAL A 129 5.50 -14.14 -0.25
C VAL A 129 7.00 -13.98 -0.48
N ILE A 130 7.82 -14.73 0.25
CA ILE A 130 9.28 -14.73 0.11
C ILE A 130 9.69 -15.14 -1.32
N ALA A 131 9.10 -16.22 -1.84
CA ALA A 131 9.39 -16.68 -3.20
C ALA A 131 9.00 -15.63 -4.25
N HIS A 132 7.85 -14.97 -4.10
CA HIS A 132 7.41 -13.93 -5.03
C HIS A 132 8.29 -12.67 -4.97
N CYS A 133 8.73 -12.26 -3.77
CA CYS A 133 9.71 -11.18 -3.64
C CYS A 133 11.01 -11.51 -4.38
N ARG A 134 11.56 -12.73 -4.21
CA ARG A 134 12.77 -13.16 -4.94
C ARG A 134 12.56 -13.16 -6.45
N LYS A 135 11.41 -13.66 -6.92
CA LYS A 135 11.03 -13.65 -8.35
C LYS A 135 11.06 -12.23 -8.94
N ILE A 136 10.53 -11.24 -8.22
CA ILE A 136 10.50 -9.83 -8.65
C ILE A 136 11.90 -9.18 -8.59
N ILE A 137 12.72 -9.52 -7.60
CA ILE A 137 14.11 -9.05 -7.48
C ILE A 137 14.95 -9.56 -8.66
N GLU A 138 14.81 -10.85 -9.00
CA GLU A 138 15.51 -11.48 -10.12
C GLU A 138 15.04 -10.93 -11.47
N ASN A 139 13.76 -10.59 -11.59
CA ASN A 139 13.19 -10.04 -12.81
C ASN A 139 12.12 -8.97 -12.53
N SER A 140 12.52 -7.70 -12.48
CA SER A 140 11.61 -6.58 -12.26
C SER A 140 10.58 -6.38 -13.38
N ASP A 141 10.82 -6.94 -14.57
CA ASP A 141 9.93 -6.83 -15.72
C ASP A 141 8.60 -7.55 -15.51
N ILE A 142 8.53 -8.47 -14.54
CA ILE A 142 7.25 -9.05 -14.07
C ILE A 142 6.24 -7.97 -13.69
N LEU A 143 6.72 -6.81 -13.21
CA LEU A 143 5.87 -5.66 -12.86
C LEU A 143 6.06 -4.48 -13.82
N LEU A 144 7.17 -4.40 -14.56
CA LEU A 144 7.55 -3.23 -15.36
C LEU A 144 7.48 -3.44 -16.87
N ALA A 145 7.34 -4.67 -17.38
CA ALA A 145 7.18 -4.92 -18.80
C ALA A 145 5.89 -4.28 -19.32
N SER A 146 5.85 -3.93 -20.62
CA SER A 146 4.64 -3.41 -21.25
C SER A 146 3.50 -4.43 -21.32
N ASP A 147 3.84 -5.71 -21.30
CA ASP A 147 2.96 -6.88 -21.32
C ASP A 147 2.90 -7.59 -19.96
N ALA A 148 3.38 -6.94 -18.89
CA ALA A 148 3.26 -7.46 -17.52
C ALA A 148 1.79 -7.73 -17.17
N THR A 149 1.49 -8.96 -16.73
CA THR A 149 0.14 -9.40 -16.43
C THR A 149 -0.07 -9.64 -14.93
N HIS A 150 -1.33 -9.68 -14.50
CA HIS A 150 -1.63 -9.93 -13.09
C HIS A 150 -1.32 -11.37 -12.69
N GLU A 151 -1.43 -12.34 -13.60
CA GLU A 151 -1.18 -13.76 -13.31
C GLU A 151 0.25 -14.01 -12.84
N GLU A 152 1.21 -13.28 -13.40
CA GLU A 152 2.61 -13.40 -13.00
C GLU A 152 3.04 -12.38 -11.94
N GLY A 153 2.36 -11.22 -11.91
CA GLY A 153 2.75 -10.08 -11.09
C GLY A 153 2.07 -10.02 -9.72
N THR A 154 0.87 -10.57 -9.53
CA THR A 154 0.25 -10.69 -8.20
C THR A 154 0.65 -12.00 -7.52
N LEU A 155 0.80 -11.96 -6.20
CA LEU A 155 1.14 -13.12 -5.38
C LEU A 155 0.14 -14.28 -5.54
N ASP A 156 -1.14 -13.95 -5.70
CA ASP A 156 -2.25 -14.90 -5.79
C ASP A 156 -2.73 -15.14 -7.23
N GLY A 157 -2.07 -14.53 -8.22
CA GLY A 157 -2.40 -14.60 -9.65
C GLY A 157 -3.73 -13.93 -10.04
N GLN A 158 -4.42 -13.31 -9.09
CA GLN A 158 -5.71 -12.64 -9.33
C GLN A 158 -5.50 -11.26 -9.95
N ASN A 159 -6.58 -10.68 -10.47
CA ASN A 159 -6.60 -9.31 -10.99
C ASN A 159 -5.99 -8.29 -10.01
N TRP A 160 -5.35 -7.25 -10.57
CA TRP A 160 -4.96 -6.06 -9.83
C TRP A 160 -6.15 -5.51 -9.04
N GLU A 161 -5.95 -5.23 -7.75
CA GLU A 161 -6.99 -4.64 -6.89
C GLU A 161 -7.43 -3.26 -7.42
N ARG A 162 -6.47 -2.48 -7.92
CA ARG A 162 -6.68 -1.18 -8.57
C ARG A 162 -5.95 -1.15 -9.90
N PRO A 163 -6.57 -1.68 -10.98
CA PRO A 163 -5.95 -1.71 -12.31
C PRO A 163 -5.52 -0.32 -12.78
N GLU A 164 -6.32 0.71 -12.50
CA GLU A 164 -6.02 2.09 -12.85
C GLU A 164 -4.71 2.60 -12.22
N ALA A 165 -4.40 2.20 -10.98
CA ALA A 165 -3.16 2.57 -10.32
C ALA A 165 -1.95 1.87 -10.96
N PHE A 166 -2.08 0.59 -11.31
CA PHE A 166 -1.04 -0.13 -12.05
C PHE A 166 -0.76 0.52 -13.41
N TYR A 167 -1.80 0.84 -14.18
CA TYR A 167 -1.63 1.45 -15.51
C TYR A 167 -1.08 2.88 -15.45
N VAL A 168 -1.34 3.64 -14.38
CA VAL A 168 -0.68 4.94 -14.18
C VAL A 168 0.83 4.74 -14.00
N VAL A 169 1.27 3.76 -13.21
CA VAL A 169 2.70 3.44 -13.09
C VAL A 169 3.28 3.01 -14.44
N GLN A 170 2.58 2.16 -15.20
CA GLN A 170 3.00 1.75 -16.54
C GLN A 170 3.18 2.93 -17.50
N LYS A 171 2.32 3.95 -17.40
CA LYS A 171 2.42 5.17 -18.20
C LYS A 171 3.61 6.03 -17.78
N LEU A 172 3.90 6.11 -16.48
CA LEU A 172 4.97 6.94 -15.94
C LEU A 172 6.35 6.32 -16.08
N LYS A 173 6.47 4.99 -16.17
CA LYS A 173 7.76 4.29 -16.10
C LYS A 173 8.83 4.81 -17.07
N GLY A 174 8.44 5.28 -18.26
CA GLY A 174 9.36 5.83 -19.26
C GLY A 174 10.04 7.13 -18.81
N ASP A 175 9.41 7.89 -17.92
CA ASP A 175 9.90 9.15 -17.37
C ASP A 175 10.64 8.97 -16.03
N LEU A 176 10.70 7.74 -15.50
CA LEU A 176 11.27 7.43 -14.19
C LEU A 176 12.54 6.58 -14.33
N PRO A 177 13.72 7.21 -14.57
CA PRO A 177 14.95 6.50 -14.95
C PRO A 177 15.50 5.53 -13.91
N HIS A 178 15.06 5.66 -12.64
CA HIS A 178 15.51 4.81 -11.55
C HIS A 178 14.43 3.84 -11.04
N LEU A 179 13.26 3.76 -11.70
CA LEU A 179 12.13 2.97 -11.19
C LEU A 179 12.48 1.50 -10.98
N SER A 180 13.14 0.85 -11.95
CA SER A 180 13.54 -0.56 -11.82
C SER A 180 14.52 -0.77 -10.65
N ASN A 181 15.56 0.07 -10.54
CA ASN A 181 16.53 -0.05 -9.45
C ASN A 181 15.90 0.17 -8.06
N VAL A 182 15.03 1.19 -7.93
CA VAL A 182 14.34 1.47 -6.66
C VAL A 182 13.34 0.37 -6.33
N LEU A 183 12.65 -0.19 -7.33
CA LEU A 183 11.76 -1.33 -7.15
C LEU A 183 12.53 -2.54 -6.60
N VAL A 184 13.64 -2.92 -7.25
CA VAL A 184 14.47 -4.03 -6.79
C VAL A 184 14.97 -3.81 -5.37
N ALA A 185 15.56 -2.64 -5.09
CA ALA A 185 16.07 -2.31 -3.74
C ALA A 185 14.97 -2.33 -2.67
N PHE A 186 13.75 -1.88 -3.01
CA PHE A 186 12.60 -1.95 -2.11
C PHE A 186 12.22 -3.40 -1.82
N PHE A 187 12.17 -4.25 -2.85
CA PHE A 187 11.85 -5.67 -2.68
C PHE A 187 12.94 -6.44 -1.94
N GLU A 188 14.23 -6.09 -2.07
CA GLU A 188 15.31 -6.64 -1.25
C GLU A 188 15.09 -6.32 0.24
N GLY A 189 14.77 -5.07 0.58
CA GLY A 189 14.46 -4.68 1.95
C GLY A 189 13.17 -5.32 2.49
N ALA A 190 12.15 -5.48 1.63
CA ALA A 190 10.93 -6.18 1.97
C ALA A 190 11.20 -7.67 2.24
N LEU A 191 12.00 -8.32 1.40
CA LEU A 191 12.41 -9.72 1.55
C LEU A 191 13.14 -9.94 2.88
N GLU A 192 14.14 -9.12 3.21
CA GLU A 192 14.84 -9.20 4.50
C GLU A 192 13.87 -9.09 5.68
N THR A 193 12.90 -8.17 5.57
CA THR A 193 11.89 -7.98 6.61
C THR A 193 10.96 -9.19 6.74
N TRP A 194 10.52 -9.77 5.62
CA TRP A 194 9.71 -10.98 5.61
C TRP A 194 10.47 -12.17 6.17
N GLU A 195 11.70 -12.42 5.74
CA GLU A 195 12.55 -13.51 6.28
C GLU A 195 12.74 -13.41 7.80
N ARG A 196 12.91 -12.19 8.32
CA ARG A 196 12.95 -11.96 9.77
C ARG A 196 11.60 -12.21 10.44
N PHE A 197 10.51 -11.75 9.84
CA PHE A 197 9.15 -11.89 10.39
C PHE A 197 8.71 -13.36 10.47
N VAL A 198 9.06 -14.16 9.47
CA VAL A 198 8.54 -15.52 9.32
C VAL A 198 9.40 -16.58 10.03
N LYS A 199 10.50 -16.17 10.66
CA LYS A 199 11.47 -17.07 11.29
C LYS A 199 10.84 -18.08 12.26
N GLU A 200 9.77 -17.69 12.95
CA GLU A 200 9.05 -18.57 13.88
C GLU A 200 8.14 -19.60 13.18
N TYR A 201 7.72 -19.32 11.94
CA TYR A 201 6.84 -20.13 11.09
C TYR A 201 7.58 -21.13 10.20
N MET A 202 8.90 -21.00 10.07
CA MET A 202 9.72 -21.91 9.26
C MET A 202 9.69 -23.33 9.84
N THR A 203 10.03 -24.32 9.01
CA THR A 203 10.05 -25.74 9.39
C THR A 203 10.99 -26.09 10.54
N ASP A 204 11.99 -25.25 10.81
CA ASP A 204 12.91 -25.31 11.97
C ASP A 204 12.59 -24.24 13.04
N GLY A 205 11.52 -23.48 12.86
CA GLY A 205 11.06 -22.43 13.75
C GLY A 205 10.36 -22.95 15.00
N SER A 206 10.11 -22.05 15.95
CA SER A 206 9.45 -22.38 17.23
C SER A 206 8.07 -23.01 17.04
N PHE A 207 7.31 -22.64 16.01
CA PHE A 207 5.99 -23.21 15.76
C PHE A 207 6.03 -24.63 15.20
N ALA A 208 7.10 -25.01 14.49
CA ALA A 208 7.26 -26.38 14.00
C ALA A 208 7.36 -27.42 15.12
N SER A 209 7.72 -26.99 16.34
CA SER A 209 7.78 -27.84 17.53
C SER A 209 6.43 -28.01 18.26
N LEU A 210 5.39 -27.27 17.86
CA LEU A 210 4.07 -27.34 18.50
C LEU A 210 3.31 -28.58 18.06
N THR A 211 2.71 -29.28 19.02
CA THR A 211 1.77 -30.35 18.69
C THR A 211 0.47 -29.76 18.13
N PRO A 212 -0.29 -30.52 17.31
CA PRO A 212 -1.61 -30.07 16.83
C PRO A 212 -2.56 -29.65 17.96
N SER A 213 -2.46 -30.31 19.12
CA SER A 213 -3.26 -29.97 20.31
C SER A 213 -2.86 -28.62 20.93
N LEU A 214 -1.58 -28.27 20.94
CA LEU A 214 -1.10 -26.98 21.45
C LEU A 214 -1.41 -25.85 20.46
N CYS A 215 -1.27 -26.12 19.16
CA CYS A 215 -1.67 -25.18 18.11
C CYS A 215 -3.16 -24.84 18.20
N ALA A 216 -4.02 -25.84 18.42
CA ALA A 216 -5.46 -25.63 18.62
C ALA A 216 -5.81 -24.87 19.92
N GLN A 217 -5.02 -25.05 20.99
CA GLN A 217 -5.20 -24.30 22.25
C GLN A 217 -4.73 -22.84 22.14
N ALA A 218 -3.72 -22.58 21.32
CA ALA A 218 -3.18 -21.26 21.04
C ALA A 218 -3.86 -20.59 19.82
N TRP A 219 -5.10 -20.96 19.52
CA TRP A 219 -5.81 -20.45 18.36
C TRP A 219 -5.94 -18.92 18.42
N MET A 220 -5.49 -18.26 17.36
CA MET A 220 -5.63 -16.83 17.15
C MET A 220 -6.05 -16.59 15.70
N GLN A 221 -6.91 -15.60 15.49
CA GLN A 221 -7.27 -15.18 14.15
C GLN A 221 -6.04 -14.67 13.39
N ALA A 222 -6.01 -14.97 12.09
CA ALA A 222 -4.96 -14.50 11.18
C ALA A 222 -4.92 -12.97 11.02
N THR A 223 -5.99 -12.26 11.41
CA THR A 223 -6.07 -10.79 11.42
C THR A 223 -6.48 -10.28 12.79
N ASN A 224 -5.97 -9.10 13.15
CA ASN A 224 -6.38 -8.37 14.35
C ASN A 224 -7.66 -7.52 14.14
N ASP A 225 -8.36 -7.69 13.00
CA ASP A 225 -9.50 -6.85 12.59
C ASP A 225 -10.63 -6.85 13.65
N ASP A 226 -10.89 -7.98 14.32
CA ASP A 226 -11.89 -8.09 15.41
C ASP A 226 -11.50 -7.28 16.67
N ASN A 227 -10.20 -7.18 16.96
CA ASN A 227 -9.70 -6.38 18.08
C ASN A 227 -9.70 -4.87 17.75
N GLU A 228 -9.61 -4.50 16.46
CA GLU A 228 -9.69 -3.09 16.02
C GLU A 228 -11.14 -2.54 16.03
N GLY A 229 -12.15 -3.40 15.93
CA GLY A 229 -13.57 -3.01 15.97
C GLY A 229 -14.13 -2.82 17.39
N THR A 230 -13.66 -3.61 18.36
CA THR A 230 -14.29 -3.69 19.70
C THR A 230 -13.78 -2.62 20.69
N LEU A 231 -12.60 -2.05 20.43
CA LEU A 231 -12.01 -0.98 21.25
C LEU A 231 -12.66 0.40 21.02
N GLY A 232 -13.43 0.57 19.94
CA GLY A 232 -14.15 1.80 19.62
C GLY A 232 -15.64 1.78 19.99
N SER A 233 -16.14 0.69 20.56
CA SER A 233 -17.56 0.47 20.88
C SER A 233 -17.93 0.68 22.35
N TYR A 234 -17.07 1.34 23.13
CA TYR A 234 -17.34 1.74 24.53
C TYR A 234 -17.20 3.25 24.72
#